data_AF-A0AAU2CQG9-F1
#
_entry.id   AF-A0AAU2CQG9-F1
#
_cell.length_a   1.000
_cell.length_b   1.000
_cell.length_c   1.000
_cell.angle_alpha   90.00
_cell.angle_beta   90.00
_cell.angle_gamma   90.00
#
_symmetry.space_group_name_H-M   'P 1'
#
loop_
_entity.id
_entity.type
_entity.pdbx_description
1 polymer ?
#
loop_
_entity_poly.entity_id
_entity_poly.type
_entity_poly.pdbx_seq_one_letter_code
_entity_poly.pdbx_strand_id
1 'polypeptide(L)'
;MEINDLTPAEERVWRAFPTGAPVDFREGTDEDTAEGARWGPERTVRAAVLRALLLNGPQDPGEIAALKVSGARITGSLDLRYGTSDFAVRLSHCHFDEIPQLYGARLRQLNLSNSVLPGLVAATMRVDGVLRLTDCRFGGQVRLGGAHITGALFMDRAECAAPDDSEGALHLNHVTIGDDLWAPGLRADGEVRLNSAEVAGSVRLNGARLNRPGGAALDGETLTVQGDVLMRQVHSDGWIGLRGARIEGRLELSHARLSNRGDTALRASSCTIGELWLRKGPPMDGALNLRRAQIEVLFLEPEMLPTEVFLGDLVYTSLTPHVPADHRLPMLERDGDGYVPHAYEQLSAAYRRVGDDHAARLVQLAKQRRLRRTRAWYGRLWGYVQDATVGYGFHPLRAAVWLLSLLAVGSLAYGLHHPPALKPSEAPHFNPVFYTLDLLLPVISFGQEEAFAPDGWYQYLAYALIITGWILATTVVTGVTRTVSRQ
;
A
#
# COMPACT_ATOMS: atom_id res chain seq x y z
N MET A 1 41.87 18.80 30.65
CA MET A 1 40.92 19.24 31.68
C MET A 1 41.29 18.46 32.92
N GLU A 2 41.98 19.11 33.85
CA GLU A 2 42.28 18.50 35.14
C GLU A 2 40.96 18.25 35.87
N ILE A 3 40.63 16.98 36.10
CA ILE A 3 39.47 16.56 36.88
C ILE A 3 39.92 16.51 38.35
N ASN A 4 40.40 17.64 38.86
CA ASN A 4 41.05 17.67 40.17
C ASN A 4 40.06 17.87 41.33
N ASP A 5 38.84 18.33 41.04
CA ASP A 5 37.78 18.54 42.05
C ASP A 5 36.53 17.72 41.69
N LEU A 6 36.54 16.41 42.00
CA LEU A 6 35.36 15.55 41.88
C LEU A 6 34.39 15.80 43.04
N THR A 7 33.08 15.84 42.76
CA THR A 7 32.07 15.83 43.83
C THR A 7 31.99 14.44 44.46
N PRO A 8 31.43 14.27 45.69
CA PRO A 8 31.25 12.95 46.29
C PRO A 8 30.44 11.97 45.41
N ALA A 9 29.48 12.47 44.64
CA ALA A 9 28.72 11.67 43.68
C ALA A 9 29.61 11.20 42.52
N GLU A 10 30.43 12.10 41.97
CA GLU A 10 31.35 11.79 40.87
C GLU A 10 32.48 10.85 41.31
N GLU A 11 33.00 10.99 42.53
CA GLU A 11 33.99 10.07 43.10
C GLU A 11 33.44 8.64 43.20
N ARG A 12 32.16 8.49 43.61
CA ARG A 12 31.51 7.17 43.65
C ARG A 12 31.47 6.54 42.26
N VAL A 13 31.10 7.31 41.23
CA VAL A 13 31.08 6.83 39.84
C VAL A 13 32.50 6.51 39.36
N TRP A 14 33.48 7.35 39.68
CA TRP A 14 34.87 7.17 39.27
C TRP A 14 35.49 5.90 39.86
N ARG A 15 35.23 5.60 41.14
CA ARG A 15 35.72 4.38 41.81
C ARG A 15 35.00 3.11 41.36
N ALA A 16 33.73 3.21 40.99
CA ALA A 16 32.96 2.06 40.53
C ALA A 16 33.26 1.67 39.08
N PHE A 17 33.76 2.61 38.27
CA PHE A 17 33.99 2.39 36.85
C PHE A 17 35.01 1.27 36.53
N PRO A 18 36.21 1.19 37.13
CA PRO A 18 37.20 0.13 36.85
C PRO A 18 36.70 -1.28 37.13
N THR A 19 35.89 -1.44 38.19
CA THR A 19 35.28 -2.72 38.59
C THR A 19 33.97 -3.01 37.86
N GLY A 20 33.43 -2.03 37.13
CA GLY A 20 32.11 -2.12 36.50
C GLY A 20 30.96 -2.27 37.49
N ALA A 21 31.14 -1.89 38.75
CA ALA A 21 30.10 -1.93 39.77
C ALA A 21 28.99 -0.90 39.47
N PRO A 22 27.71 -1.23 39.72
CA PRO A 22 26.61 -0.28 39.53
C PRO A 22 26.60 0.80 40.62
N VAL A 23 26.38 2.04 40.24
CA VAL A 23 26.11 3.16 41.15
C VAL A 23 24.66 3.58 41.02
N ASP A 24 23.88 3.34 42.08
CA ASP A 24 22.48 3.78 42.17
C ASP A 24 22.36 4.97 43.13
N PHE A 25 21.73 6.03 42.65
CA PHE A 25 21.43 7.25 43.38
C PHE A 25 19.94 7.39 43.72
N ARG A 26 19.10 6.45 43.29
CA ARG A 26 17.65 6.49 43.58
C ARG A 26 17.40 6.22 45.07
N GLU A 27 16.47 6.98 45.64
CA GLU A 27 16.02 6.78 47.03
C GLU A 27 14.82 5.82 47.12
N GLY A 28 14.09 5.61 46.01
CA GLY A 28 12.96 4.70 45.89
C GLY A 28 12.75 4.20 44.46
N THR A 29 11.90 3.19 44.29
CA THR A 29 11.62 2.60 42.97
C THR A 29 10.65 3.41 42.12
N ASP A 30 9.83 4.26 42.76
CA ASP A 30 8.72 4.98 42.13
C ASP A 30 9.04 6.47 41.88
N GLU A 31 10.32 6.85 41.98
CA GLU A 31 10.74 8.23 41.76
C GLU A 31 10.62 8.62 40.28
N ASP A 32 9.91 9.72 39.98
CA ASP A 32 9.77 10.22 38.62
C ASP A 32 11.04 10.92 38.15
N THR A 33 11.67 10.39 37.11
CA THR A 33 12.89 10.95 36.51
C THR A 33 12.64 12.31 35.87
N ALA A 34 11.40 12.67 35.53
CA ALA A 34 11.04 13.98 35.02
C ALA A 34 11.24 15.11 36.04
N GLU A 35 11.21 14.82 37.34
CA GLU A 35 11.53 15.79 38.39
C GLU A 35 13.04 15.97 38.59
N GLY A 36 13.86 15.33 37.75
CA GLY A 36 15.31 15.29 37.87
C GLY A 36 16.03 16.62 37.86
N ALA A 37 15.41 17.66 37.30
CA ALA A 37 15.92 19.03 37.38
C ALA A 37 16.01 19.57 38.82
N ARG A 38 15.28 19.00 39.79
CA ARG A 38 15.29 19.38 41.21
C ARG A 38 16.31 18.62 42.04
N TRP A 39 16.95 17.61 41.46
CA TRP A 39 17.91 16.75 42.15
C TRP A 39 19.15 17.54 42.57
N GLY A 40 19.60 17.31 43.80
CA GLY A 40 20.68 18.05 44.43
C GLY A 40 22.08 17.53 44.07
N PRO A 41 23.14 18.13 44.66
CA PRO A 41 24.52 17.80 44.35
C PRO A 41 24.91 16.35 44.72
N GLU A 42 24.18 15.70 45.62
CA GLU A 42 24.40 14.32 46.08
C GLU A 42 24.25 13.25 44.99
N ARG A 43 23.57 13.59 43.90
CA ARG A 43 23.36 12.74 42.72
C ARG A 43 23.60 13.46 41.39
N THR A 44 24.29 14.60 41.44
CA THR A 44 24.66 15.36 40.26
C THR A 44 26.05 14.94 39.78
N VAL A 45 26.15 14.58 38.51
CA VAL A 45 27.38 14.12 37.86
C VAL A 45 27.61 14.95 36.61
N ARG A 46 28.76 15.62 36.50
CA ARG A 46 29.09 16.40 35.30
C ARG A 46 29.33 15.46 34.12
N ALA A 47 28.75 15.78 32.97
CA ALA A 47 28.96 15.07 31.71
C ALA A 47 30.44 15.01 31.31
N ALA A 48 31.24 16.00 31.71
CA ALA A 48 32.67 16.05 31.47
C ALA A 48 33.44 14.92 32.19
N VAL A 49 32.98 14.49 33.36
CA VAL A 49 33.52 13.33 34.11
C VAL A 49 33.15 12.04 33.40
N LEU A 50 31.88 11.88 33.00
CA LEU A 50 31.42 10.73 32.23
C LEU A 50 32.20 10.58 30.92
N ARG A 51 32.39 11.68 30.18
CA ARG A 51 33.21 11.70 28.97
C ARG A 51 34.64 11.23 29.22
N ALA A 52 35.26 11.69 30.30
CA ALA A 52 36.62 11.29 30.63
C ALA A 52 36.74 9.79 30.96
N LEU A 53 35.78 9.25 31.73
CA LEU A 53 35.70 7.81 32.01
C LEU A 53 35.51 6.99 30.72
N LEU A 54 34.63 7.44 29.82
CA LEU A 54 34.34 6.71 28.59
C LEU A 54 35.49 6.70 27.59
N LEU A 55 36.30 7.77 27.54
CA LEU A 55 37.41 7.89 26.60
C LEU A 55 38.74 7.37 27.17
N ASN A 56 39.01 7.58 28.46
CA ASN A 56 40.31 7.28 29.08
C ASN A 56 40.16 6.77 30.53
N GLY A 57 39.04 6.13 30.86
CA GLY A 57 38.75 5.70 32.23
C GLY A 57 39.75 4.65 32.75
N PRO A 58 40.01 4.65 34.07
CA PRO A 58 40.88 3.65 34.69
C PRO A 58 40.31 2.24 34.57
N GLN A 59 41.19 1.25 34.47
CA GLN A 59 40.84 -0.17 34.38
C GLN A 59 41.67 -0.97 35.38
N ASP A 60 41.01 -1.84 36.15
CA ASP A 60 41.67 -2.71 37.11
C ASP A 60 41.92 -4.10 36.47
N PRO A 61 43.13 -4.67 36.59
CA PRO A 61 43.42 -5.99 36.05
C PRO A 61 42.47 -7.07 36.60
N GLY A 62 41.85 -7.84 35.71
CA GLY A 62 40.93 -8.93 36.07
C GLY A 62 39.47 -8.49 36.23
N GLU A 63 39.19 -7.19 36.22
CA GLU A 63 37.85 -6.63 36.27
C GLU A 63 37.37 -6.17 34.89
N ILE A 64 36.05 -5.99 34.74
CA ILE A 64 35.44 -5.51 33.49
C ILE A 64 34.90 -4.10 33.71
N ALA A 65 35.68 -3.11 33.30
CA ALA A 65 35.30 -1.71 33.42
C ALA A 65 34.00 -1.41 32.65
N ALA A 66 33.09 -0.67 33.28
CA ALA A 66 31.82 -0.28 32.69
C ALA A 66 31.23 0.95 33.38
N LEU A 67 30.55 1.80 32.62
CA LEU A 67 29.80 2.91 33.19
C LEU A 67 28.37 2.47 33.48
N LYS A 68 28.04 2.25 34.75
CA LYS A 68 26.70 1.84 35.20
C LYS A 68 26.18 2.81 36.26
N VAL A 69 25.39 3.78 35.85
CA VAL A 69 24.82 4.80 36.73
C VAL A 69 23.29 4.79 36.63
N SER A 70 22.64 4.90 37.79
CA SER A 70 21.19 5.02 37.90
C SER A 70 20.79 6.20 38.77
N GLY A 71 19.75 6.95 38.39
CA GLY A 71 19.17 8.01 39.25
C GLY A 71 19.99 9.29 39.32
N ALA A 72 20.85 9.56 38.33
CA ALA A 72 21.75 10.72 38.35
C ALA A 72 21.25 11.88 37.49
N ARG A 73 21.46 13.11 37.97
CA ARG A 73 21.33 14.32 37.15
C ARG A 73 22.65 14.60 36.44
N ILE A 74 22.62 14.63 35.12
CA ILE A 74 23.80 14.83 34.28
C ILE A 74 23.83 16.28 33.83
N THR A 75 24.83 17.02 34.32
CA THR A 75 25.01 18.45 34.05
C THR A 75 26.08 18.70 33.00
N GLY A 76 25.84 19.66 32.11
CA GLY A 76 26.70 19.90 30.94
C GLY A 76 26.39 18.98 29.76
N SER A 77 26.85 19.33 28.57
CA SER A 77 26.70 18.47 27.38
C SER A 77 27.64 17.26 27.40
N LEU A 78 27.07 16.06 27.31
CA LEU A 78 27.82 14.81 27.09
C LEU A 78 28.24 14.72 25.62
N ASP A 79 29.44 15.22 25.35
CA ASP A 79 30.04 15.25 24.02
C ASP A 79 31.00 14.07 23.80
N LEU A 80 30.58 13.13 22.95
CA LEU A 80 31.36 11.98 22.48
C LEU A 80 31.47 11.97 20.96
N ARG A 81 31.40 13.14 20.30
CA ARG A 81 31.49 13.23 18.84
C ARG A 81 32.77 12.57 18.33
N TYR A 82 32.62 11.62 17.40
CA TYR A 82 33.69 10.78 16.85
C TYR A 82 34.53 10.02 17.89
N GLY A 83 34.10 9.98 19.15
CA GLY A 83 34.76 9.23 20.22
C GLY A 83 34.53 7.73 20.05
N THR A 84 35.51 6.94 20.51
CA THR A 84 35.38 5.48 20.59
C THR A 84 35.43 5.07 22.05
N SER A 85 34.50 4.23 22.48
CA SER A 85 34.45 3.69 23.84
C SER A 85 34.11 2.20 23.77
N ASP A 86 35.04 1.38 24.26
CA ASP A 86 34.90 -0.08 24.30
C ASP A 86 34.09 -0.54 25.52
N PHE A 87 33.74 0.38 26.42
CA PHE A 87 33.02 0.08 27.65
C PHE A 87 31.51 0.02 27.42
N ALA A 88 30.83 -0.82 28.19
CA ALA A 88 29.37 -0.82 28.22
C ALA A 88 28.85 0.42 28.97
N VAL A 89 27.93 1.16 28.33
CA VAL A 89 27.36 2.39 28.90
C VAL A 89 25.90 2.14 29.30
N ARG A 90 25.61 2.30 30.60
CA ARG A 90 24.26 2.25 31.17
C ARG A 90 24.05 3.48 32.04
N LEU A 91 23.19 4.39 31.57
CA LEU A 91 22.73 5.58 32.25
C LEU A 91 21.20 5.49 32.33
N SER A 92 20.69 4.82 33.36
CA SER A 92 19.25 4.56 33.48
C SER A 92 18.60 5.45 34.53
N HIS A 93 17.34 5.86 34.35
CA HIS A 93 16.69 6.77 35.29
C HIS A 93 17.52 8.06 35.49
N CYS A 94 18.19 8.54 34.44
CA CYS A 94 19.01 9.74 34.48
C CYS A 94 18.25 10.93 33.91
N HIS A 95 18.51 12.12 34.45
CA HIS A 95 18.00 13.37 33.90
C HIS A 95 19.16 14.13 33.24
N PHE A 96 19.05 14.45 31.96
CA PHE A 96 20.05 15.23 31.24
C PHE A 96 19.62 16.69 31.14
N ASP A 97 20.48 17.61 31.56
CA ASP A 97 20.19 19.04 31.45
C ASP A 97 20.41 19.58 30.02
N GLU A 98 21.34 18.96 29.27
CA GLU A 98 21.69 19.34 27.90
C GLU A 98 21.64 18.13 26.95
N ILE A 99 21.46 18.39 25.65
CA ILE A 99 21.36 17.35 24.62
C ILE A 99 22.69 16.58 24.51
N PRO A 100 22.70 15.24 24.67
CA PRO A 100 23.89 14.43 24.42
C PRO A 100 24.27 14.43 22.94
N GLN A 101 25.57 14.60 22.69
CA GLN A 101 26.18 14.70 21.36
C GLN A 101 27.03 13.45 21.09
N LEU A 102 26.46 12.47 20.41
CA LEU A 102 27.05 11.17 20.08
C LEU A 102 27.30 11.00 18.57
N TYR A 103 27.33 12.09 17.82
CA TYR A 103 27.53 12.06 16.36
C TYR A 103 28.82 11.29 15.99
N GLY A 104 28.68 10.25 15.16
CA GLY A 104 29.82 9.45 14.69
C GLY A 104 30.55 8.66 15.79
N ALA A 105 30.01 8.61 17.01
CA ALA A 105 30.61 7.85 18.11
C ALA A 105 30.60 6.34 17.83
N ARG A 106 31.52 5.60 18.42
CA ARG A 106 31.55 4.13 18.42
C ARG A 106 31.44 3.64 19.85
N LEU A 107 30.37 2.92 20.15
CA LEU A 107 30.07 2.43 21.48
C LEU A 107 29.85 0.92 21.44
N ARG A 108 30.34 0.19 22.43
CA ARG A 108 30.02 -1.23 22.57
C ARG A 108 28.52 -1.44 22.80
N GLN A 109 27.93 -0.72 23.76
CA GLN A 109 26.50 -0.75 24.08
C GLN A 109 26.09 0.58 24.71
N LEU A 110 24.85 1.02 24.47
CA LEU A 110 24.28 2.20 25.09
C LEU A 110 22.87 1.92 25.62
N ASN A 111 22.68 2.09 26.92
CA ASN A 111 21.39 1.96 27.58
C ASN A 111 21.06 3.25 28.32
N LEU A 112 20.01 3.94 27.86
CA LEU A 112 19.47 5.16 28.44
C LEU A 112 18.10 4.95 29.10
N SER A 113 17.72 3.70 29.42
CA SER A 113 16.33 3.37 29.79
C SER A 113 15.80 4.19 30.95
N ASN A 114 14.52 4.58 30.90
CA ASN A 114 13.84 5.40 31.91
C ASN A 114 14.47 6.80 32.10
N SER A 115 15.32 7.26 31.19
CA SER A 115 15.95 8.57 31.30
C SER A 115 15.15 9.67 30.60
N VAL A 116 15.32 10.90 31.08
CA VAL A 116 14.72 12.12 30.50
C VAL A 116 15.81 12.93 29.83
N LEU A 117 15.61 13.25 28.56
CA LEU A 117 16.58 13.95 27.73
C LEU A 117 15.91 15.11 26.97
N PRO A 118 16.58 16.26 26.80
CA PRO A 118 16.06 17.34 25.95
C PRO A 118 16.12 17.00 24.45
N GLY A 119 16.79 15.91 24.08
CA GLY A 119 16.96 15.42 22.72
C GLY A 119 18.13 14.44 22.66
N LEU A 120 18.43 13.89 21.48
CA LEU A 120 19.58 13.02 21.27
C LEU A 120 20.15 13.21 19.88
N VAL A 121 21.43 13.58 19.77
CA VAL A 121 22.12 13.68 18.48
C VAL A 121 23.11 12.54 18.36
N ALA A 122 22.74 11.48 17.64
CA ALA A 122 23.50 10.26 17.49
C ALA A 122 23.57 9.79 16.02
N ALA A 123 23.51 10.73 15.08
CA ALA A 123 23.62 10.43 13.67
C ALA A 123 24.99 9.81 13.34
N THR A 124 25.00 8.82 12.45
CA THR A 124 26.19 8.05 12.03
C THR A 124 26.92 7.29 13.16
N MET A 125 26.34 7.24 14.36
CA MET A 125 26.87 6.47 15.49
C MET A 125 26.91 4.97 15.16
N ARG A 126 27.91 4.26 15.69
CA ARG A 126 27.97 2.81 15.63
C ARG A 126 27.81 2.22 17.02
N VAL A 127 26.94 1.22 17.12
CA VAL A 127 26.74 0.44 18.35
C VAL A 127 26.91 -1.03 18.02
N ASP A 128 27.96 -1.66 18.57
CA ASP A 128 28.29 -3.06 18.27
C ASP A 128 27.31 -4.05 18.91
N GLY A 129 26.62 -3.62 19.96
CA GLY A 129 25.55 -4.37 20.60
C GLY A 129 24.21 -3.68 20.43
N VAL A 130 23.56 -3.42 21.57
CA VAL A 130 22.19 -2.92 21.62
C VAL A 130 22.17 -1.43 21.97
N LEU A 131 21.28 -0.70 21.31
CA LEU A 131 20.86 0.64 21.73
C LEU A 131 19.50 0.54 22.41
N ARG A 132 19.44 0.89 23.70
CA ARG A 132 18.21 0.82 24.50
C ARG A 132 17.79 2.21 24.96
N LEU A 133 16.64 2.65 24.48
CA LEU A 133 15.93 3.90 24.80
C LEU A 133 14.52 3.60 25.35
N THR A 134 14.35 2.44 25.98
CA THR A 134 13.09 1.99 26.61
C THR A 134 12.65 2.97 27.69
N ASP A 135 11.37 3.38 27.68
CA ASP A 135 10.76 4.31 28.63
C ASP A 135 11.49 5.68 28.70
N CYS A 136 12.23 6.07 27.67
CA CYS A 136 12.84 7.39 27.60
C CYS A 136 11.79 8.46 27.27
N ARG A 137 11.95 9.65 27.84
CA ARG A 137 11.19 10.85 27.44
C ARG A 137 12.14 11.85 26.80
N PHE A 138 11.85 12.21 25.56
CA PHE A 138 12.60 13.19 24.78
C PHE A 138 11.77 14.46 24.61
N GLY A 139 12.25 15.56 25.18
CA GLY A 139 11.66 16.90 24.99
C GLY A 139 12.01 17.57 23.65
N GLY A 140 12.70 16.85 22.78
CA GLY A 140 13.16 17.33 21.48
C GLY A 140 13.55 16.18 20.56
N GLN A 141 14.20 16.49 19.44
CA GLN A 141 14.46 15.52 18.39
C GLN A 141 15.41 14.39 18.83
N VAL A 142 15.10 13.18 18.36
CA VAL A 142 16.00 12.02 18.41
C VAL A 142 16.54 11.76 17.00
N ARG A 143 17.83 12.05 16.80
CA ARG A 143 18.50 11.97 15.50
C ARG A 143 19.48 10.80 15.49
N LEU A 144 19.09 9.71 14.83
CA LEU A 144 19.86 8.48 14.65
C LEU A 144 20.14 8.20 13.16
N GLY A 145 20.02 9.21 12.31
CA GLY A 145 20.20 9.05 10.86
C GLY A 145 21.59 8.53 10.50
N GLY A 146 21.66 7.50 9.68
CA GLY A 146 22.90 6.83 9.26
C GLY A 146 23.56 6.00 10.37
N ALA A 147 22.94 5.84 11.54
CA ALA A 147 23.50 5.03 12.61
C ALA A 147 23.51 3.55 12.22
N HIS A 148 24.52 2.82 12.69
CA HIS A 148 24.65 1.38 12.49
C HIS A 148 24.57 0.71 13.86
N ILE A 149 23.54 -0.10 14.06
CA ILE A 149 23.30 -0.82 15.30
C ILE A 149 23.37 -2.30 14.94
N THR A 150 24.43 -2.97 15.38
CA THR A 150 24.63 -4.40 15.04
C THR A 150 23.57 -5.28 15.70
N GLY A 151 23.13 -4.92 16.92
CA GLY A 151 22.01 -5.58 17.58
C GLY A 151 20.67 -4.88 17.35
N ALA A 152 19.77 -4.99 18.32
CA ALA A 152 18.44 -4.37 18.29
C ALA A 152 18.44 -2.90 18.79
N LEU A 153 17.45 -2.14 18.31
CA LEU A 153 17.06 -0.82 18.84
C LEU A 153 15.77 -0.97 19.64
N PHE A 154 15.84 -0.73 20.95
CA PHE A 154 14.66 -0.77 21.83
C PHE A 154 14.18 0.65 22.16
N MET A 155 12.90 0.91 21.93
CA MET A 155 12.19 2.16 22.22
C MET A 155 10.79 1.87 22.79
N ASP A 156 10.62 0.77 23.53
CA ASP A 156 9.36 0.46 24.23
C ASP A 156 8.87 1.68 25.01
N ARG A 157 7.62 2.09 24.78
CA ARG A 157 6.97 3.19 25.51
C ARG A 157 7.79 4.49 25.58
N ALA A 158 8.74 4.67 24.66
CA ALA A 158 9.46 5.92 24.56
C ALA A 158 8.48 7.04 24.14
N GLU A 159 8.72 8.24 24.63
CA GLU A 159 7.93 9.43 24.32
C GLU A 159 8.86 10.41 23.60
N CYS A 160 8.60 10.65 22.33
CA CYS A 160 9.34 11.61 21.52
C CYS A 160 8.39 12.76 21.17
N ALA A 161 8.61 13.93 21.76
CA ALA A 161 7.87 15.15 21.43
C ALA A 161 8.83 16.15 20.78
N ALA A 162 8.53 16.54 19.54
CA ALA A 162 9.20 17.69 18.94
C ALA A 162 8.50 18.98 19.43
N PRO A 163 9.23 20.02 19.88
CA PRO A 163 8.63 21.28 20.31
C PRO A 163 8.03 22.11 19.16
N ASP A 164 8.35 21.79 17.91
CA ASP A 164 7.87 22.48 16.70
C ASP A 164 7.36 21.44 15.68
N ASP A 165 6.14 21.65 15.16
CA ASP A 165 5.47 20.76 14.17
C ASP A 165 6.25 20.59 12.86
N SER A 166 7.16 21.53 12.56
CA SER A 166 8.02 21.49 11.37
C SER A 166 9.17 20.49 11.47
N GLU A 167 9.56 20.10 12.68
CA GLU A 167 10.68 19.22 12.94
C GLU A 167 10.21 17.80 13.28
N GLY A 168 10.79 16.78 12.65
CA GLY A 168 10.42 15.38 12.96
C GLY A 168 10.91 14.97 14.36
N ALA A 169 10.08 14.22 15.09
CA ALA A 169 10.39 13.78 16.45
C ALA A 169 11.49 12.71 16.48
N LEU A 170 11.47 11.77 15.52
CA LEU A 170 12.39 10.63 15.46
C LEU A 170 12.93 10.45 14.05
N HIS A 171 14.23 10.65 13.86
CA HIS A 171 14.90 10.54 12.54
C HIS A 171 15.80 9.31 12.54
N LEU A 172 15.36 8.27 11.85
CA LEU A 172 16.05 6.99 11.64
C LEU A 172 16.41 6.77 10.16
N ASN A 173 16.56 7.85 9.38
CA ASN A 173 16.91 7.77 7.96
C ASN A 173 18.24 7.04 7.75
N HIS A 174 18.33 6.12 6.80
CA HIS A 174 19.55 5.35 6.52
C HIS A 174 20.11 4.59 7.74
N VAL A 175 19.29 4.31 8.77
CA VAL A 175 19.74 3.48 9.88
C VAL A 175 19.86 2.02 9.41
N THR A 176 20.92 1.33 9.81
CA THR A 176 21.04 -0.12 9.64
C THR A 176 20.93 -0.78 11.02
N ILE A 177 19.95 -1.66 11.19
CA ILE A 177 19.70 -2.42 12.43
C ILE A 177 19.86 -3.90 12.11
N GLY A 178 20.80 -4.57 12.80
CA GLY A 178 21.13 -5.97 12.55
C GLY A 178 20.13 -6.97 13.14
N ASP A 179 19.32 -6.56 14.11
CA ASP A 179 18.21 -7.35 14.66
C ASP A 179 16.87 -6.58 14.49
N ASP A 180 16.07 -6.50 15.56
CA ASP A 180 14.74 -5.89 15.57
C ASP A 180 14.78 -4.38 15.91
N LEU A 181 13.90 -3.61 15.27
CA LEU A 181 13.44 -2.32 15.78
C LEU A 181 12.22 -2.56 16.67
N TRP A 182 12.41 -2.48 17.98
CA TRP A 182 11.41 -2.82 18.98
C TRP A 182 10.86 -1.56 19.66
N ALA A 183 9.66 -1.13 19.29
CA ALA A 183 9.05 0.11 19.79
C ALA A 183 7.54 -0.02 20.10
N PRO A 184 7.09 -1.06 20.83
CA PRO A 184 5.70 -1.16 21.24
C PRO A 184 5.33 -0.04 22.23
N GLY A 185 4.16 0.55 22.05
CA GLY A 185 3.68 1.65 22.87
C GLY A 185 4.43 2.98 22.67
N LEU A 186 5.29 3.09 21.65
CA LEU A 186 5.96 4.35 21.28
C LEU A 186 4.92 5.48 21.13
N ARG A 187 5.20 6.63 21.73
CA ARG A 187 4.43 7.87 21.52
C ARG A 187 5.32 8.85 20.78
N ALA A 188 4.91 9.24 19.59
CA ALA A 188 5.61 10.22 18.78
C ALA A 188 4.66 11.35 18.41
N ASP A 189 4.91 12.54 18.96
CA ASP A 189 4.27 13.79 18.59
C ASP A 189 5.22 14.52 17.62
N GLY A 190 4.93 14.38 16.32
CA GLY A 190 5.80 14.75 15.22
C GLY A 190 6.14 13.57 14.30
N GLU A 191 6.93 13.83 13.26
CA GLU A 191 7.25 12.85 12.22
C GLU A 191 8.23 11.76 12.71
N VAL A 192 7.89 10.50 12.46
CA VAL A 192 8.84 9.38 12.54
C VAL A 192 9.34 9.05 11.14
N ARG A 193 10.64 9.27 10.88
CA ARG A 193 11.27 8.99 9.58
C ARG A 193 12.13 7.73 9.63
N LEU A 194 11.88 6.82 8.71
CA LEU A 194 12.58 5.55 8.49
C LEU A 194 13.03 5.42 7.02
N ASN A 195 13.26 6.56 6.36
CA ASN A 195 13.55 6.58 4.93
C ASN A 195 14.88 5.90 4.63
N SER A 196 14.84 4.94 3.71
CA SER A 196 15.98 4.09 3.34
C SER A 196 16.65 3.40 4.54
N ALA A 197 15.89 3.13 5.61
CA ALA A 197 16.35 2.31 6.72
C ALA A 197 16.40 0.83 6.31
N GLU A 198 17.32 0.09 6.91
CA GLU A 198 17.49 -1.35 6.73
C GLU A 198 17.38 -2.05 8.08
N VAL A 199 16.42 -2.97 8.22
CA VAL A 199 16.21 -3.76 9.42
C VAL A 199 16.27 -5.24 9.04
N ALA A 200 17.28 -5.95 9.53
CA ALA A 200 17.46 -7.37 9.26
C ALA A 200 16.49 -8.25 10.07
N GLY A 201 15.96 -7.75 11.18
CA GLY A 201 14.86 -8.37 11.91
C GLY A 201 13.51 -7.78 11.53
N SER A 202 12.67 -7.58 12.54
CA SER A 202 11.31 -7.04 12.44
C SER A 202 11.20 -5.63 13.02
N VAL A 203 10.25 -4.86 12.50
CA VAL A 203 9.83 -3.56 13.07
C VAL A 203 8.54 -3.77 13.87
N ARG A 204 8.57 -3.48 15.17
CA ARG A 204 7.41 -3.66 16.06
C ARG A 204 6.96 -2.33 16.66
N LEU A 205 5.79 -1.86 16.21
CA LEU A 205 5.13 -0.62 16.65
C LEU A 205 3.73 -0.90 17.23
N ASN A 206 3.55 -2.07 17.87
CA ASN A 206 2.27 -2.46 18.44
C ASN A 206 1.81 -1.46 19.51
N GLY A 207 0.59 -0.97 19.40
CA GLY A 207 0.02 0.02 20.33
C GLY A 207 0.68 1.39 20.28
N ALA A 208 1.52 1.67 19.26
CA ALA A 208 2.14 2.98 19.10
C ALA A 208 1.09 4.06 18.79
N ARG A 209 1.39 5.28 19.22
CA ARG A 209 0.61 6.50 18.95
C ARG A 209 1.49 7.46 18.17
N LEU A 210 1.10 7.70 16.93
CA LEU A 210 1.83 8.54 15.99
C LEU A 210 0.92 9.73 15.67
N ASN A 211 1.37 10.92 16.00
CA ASN A 211 0.54 12.12 15.95
C ASN A 211 1.26 13.21 15.16
N ARG A 212 0.78 13.45 13.95
CA ARG A 212 1.16 14.58 13.10
C ARG A 212 0.02 14.88 12.13
N PRO A 213 -1.08 15.51 12.60
CA PRO A 213 -2.28 15.73 11.81
C PRO A 213 -1.98 16.49 10.52
N GLY A 214 -2.49 16.01 9.38
CA GLY A 214 -2.25 16.59 8.05
C GLY A 214 -0.83 16.39 7.50
N GLY A 215 0.08 15.76 8.25
CA GLY A 215 1.46 15.48 7.87
C GLY A 215 1.80 13.99 7.86
N ALA A 216 3.08 13.70 7.66
CA ALA A 216 3.62 12.35 7.76
C ALA A 216 3.76 11.96 9.22
N ALA A 217 2.92 11.04 9.71
CA ALA A 217 3.07 10.50 11.06
C ALA A 217 4.22 9.47 11.09
N LEU A 218 4.28 8.62 10.06
CA LEU A 218 5.41 7.72 9.80
C LEU A 218 5.73 7.71 8.31
N ASP A 219 6.97 8.03 7.95
CA ASP A 219 7.48 7.94 6.59
C ASP A 219 8.60 6.91 6.52
N GLY A 220 8.39 5.85 5.76
CA GLY A 220 9.32 4.76 5.52
C GLY A 220 9.54 4.54 4.02
N GLU A 221 9.83 5.61 3.28
CA GLU A 221 10.15 5.52 1.86
C GLU A 221 11.39 4.65 1.66
N THR A 222 11.32 3.65 0.78
CA THR A 222 12.40 2.68 0.48
C THR A 222 12.91 1.90 1.70
N LEU A 223 12.11 1.81 2.77
CA LEU A 223 12.39 0.97 3.94
C LEU A 223 12.55 -0.50 3.52
N THR A 224 13.61 -1.16 3.99
CA THR A 224 13.80 -2.60 3.82
C THR A 224 13.73 -3.31 5.16
N VAL A 225 12.82 -4.29 5.28
CA VAL A 225 12.63 -5.14 6.46
C VAL A 225 12.63 -6.60 6.01
N GLN A 226 13.55 -7.40 6.53
CA GLN A 226 13.60 -8.84 6.23
C GLN A 226 12.56 -9.64 7.03
N GLY A 227 12.23 -9.19 8.24
CA GLY A 227 11.16 -9.78 9.05
C GLY A 227 9.80 -9.14 8.80
N ASP A 228 9.05 -9.00 9.89
CA ASP A 228 7.69 -8.44 9.90
C ASP A 228 7.68 -6.95 10.28
N VAL A 229 6.69 -6.22 9.78
CA VAL A 229 6.29 -4.90 10.28
C VAL A 229 4.97 -5.04 11.03
N LEU A 230 5.05 -5.08 12.36
CA LEU A 230 3.91 -5.32 13.25
C LEU A 230 3.42 -4.00 13.85
N MET A 231 2.26 -3.54 13.39
CA MET A 231 1.60 -2.29 13.81
C MET A 231 0.19 -2.56 14.36
N ARG A 232 0.04 -3.62 15.18
CA ARG A 232 -1.25 -3.97 15.78
C ARG A 232 -1.71 -2.88 16.73
N GLN A 233 -2.99 -2.52 16.70
CA GLN A 233 -3.58 -1.48 17.56
C GLN A 233 -2.87 -0.13 17.47
N VAL A 234 -2.17 0.16 16.36
CA VAL A 234 -1.56 1.48 16.15
C VAL A 234 -2.65 2.55 16.02
N HIS A 235 -2.40 3.73 16.58
CA HIS A 235 -3.19 4.92 16.36
C HIS A 235 -2.34 5.94 15.61
N SER A 236 -2.74 6.30 14.39
CA SER A 236 -2.05 7.28 13.56
C SER A 236 -3.01 8.41 13.22
N ASP A 237 -2.67 9.64 13.64
CA ASP A 237 -3.24 10.87 13.12
C ASP A 237 -2.21 11.55 12.21
N GLY A 238 -2.50 11.61 10.91
CA GLY A 238 -1.52 11.79 9.84
C GLY A 238 -1.30 10.50 9.05
N TRP A 239 -0.56 10.61 7.94
CA TRP A 239 -0.39 9.50 7.00
C TRP A 239 0.79 8.60 7.36
N ILE A 240 0.64 7.31 7.03
CA ILE A 240 1.71 6.32 7.05
C ILE A 240 2.17 6.05 5.62
N GLY A 241 3.44 6.31 5.33
CA GLY A 241 4.06 6.11 4.02
C GLY A 241 5.04 4.95 4.02
N LEU A 242 4.88 4.05 3.06
CA LEU A 242 5.73 2.88 2.81
C LEU A 242 6.06 2.79 1.32
N ARG A 243 6.24 3.95 0.68
CA ARG A 243 6.47 4.04 -0.76
C ARG A 243 7.77 3.32 -1.11
N GLY A 244 7.71 2.37 -2.06
CA GLY A 244 8.91 1.63 -2.47
C GLY A 244 9.49 0.72 -1.39
N ALA A 245 8.81 0.53 -0.25
CA ALA A 245 9.30 -0.32 0.82
C ALA A 245 9.32 -1.80 0.40
N ARG A 246 10.29 -2.55 0.90
CA ARG A 246 10.39 -4.01 0.77
C ARG A 246 10.25 -4.64 2.15
N ILE A 247 9.17 -5.40 2.35
CA ILE A 247 8.89 -6.12 3.58
C ILE A 247 8.77 -7.60 3.19
N GLU A 248 9.78 -8.40 3.48
CA GLU A 248 9.77 -9.82 3.06
C GLU A 248 8.69 -10.61 3.82
N GLY A 249 8.49 -10.31 5.10
CA GLY A 249 7.44 -10.90 5.92
C GLY A 249 6.09 -10.18 5.82
N ARG A 250 5.45 -9.98 6.97
CA ARG A 250 4.10 -9.44 7.11
C ARG A 250 4.09 -7.98 7.51
N LEU A 251 3.31 -7.15 6.82
CA LEU A 251 2.81 -5.87 7.30
C LEU A 251 1.46 -6.07 7.99
N GLU A 252 1.43 -6.03 9.33
CA GLU A 252 0.23 -6.25 10.14
C GLU A 252 -0.33 -4.97 10.75
N LEU A 253 -1.54 -4.59 10.35
CA LEU A 253 -2.31 -3.44 10.84
C LEU A 253 -3.63 -3.88 11.50
N SER A 254 -3.62 -5.04 12.15
CA SER A 254 -4.79 -5.56 12.88
C SER A 254 -5.22 -4.58 13.98
N HIS A 255 -6.51 -4.24 14.04
CA HIS A 255 -7.09 -3.28 15.01
C HIS A 255 -6.52 -1.85 14.94
N ALA A 256 -5.84 -1.48 13.85
CA ALA A 256 -5.28 -0.15 13.67
C ALA A 256 -6.37 0.92 13.47
N ARG A 257 -6.13 2.13 13.97
CA ARG A 257 -6.90 3.34 13.66
C ARG A 257 -6.02 4.29 12.87
N LEU A 258 -6.36 4.50 11.61
CA LEU A 258 -5.59 5.33 10.69
C LEU A 258 -6.48 6.48 10.25
N SER A 259 -6.06 7.70 10.53
CA SER A 259 -6.78 8.91 10.14
C SER A 259 -5.85 9.95 9.53
N ASN A 260 -6.20 10.45 8.36
CA ASN A 260 -5.61 11.61 7.72
C ASN A 260 -6.67 12.28 6.84
N ARG A 261 -7.50 13.12 7.45
CA ARG A 261 -8.67 13.72 6.80
C ARG A 261 -8.27 14.59 5.60
N GLY A 262 -8.91 14.35 4.46
CA GLY A 262 -8.68 15.11 3.24
C GLY A 262 -7.49 14.63 2.40
N ASP A 263 -6.79 13.58 2.82
CA ASP A 263 -5.69 12.97 2.08
C ASP A 263 -5.66 11.45 2.35
N THR A 264 -4.56 10.78 2.00
CA THR A 264 -4.37 9.33 2.13
C THR A 264 -3.93 9.00 3.55
N ALA A 265 -4.57 8.03 4.20
CA ALA A 265 -4.17 7.55 5.53
C ALA A 265 -3.02 6.53 5.46
N LEU A 266 -3.03 5.64 4.45
CA LEU A 266 -1.95 4.67 4.21
C LEU A 266 -1.50 4.68 2.76
N ARG A 267 -0.22 4.99 2.55
CA ARG A 267 0.45 5.07 1.25
C ARG A 267 1.47 3.94 1.11
N ALA A 268 1.04 2.77 0.64
CA ALA A 268 1.91 1.64 0.34
C ALA A 268 2.01 1.46 -1.19
N SER A 269 2.50 2.50 -1.88
CA SER A 269 2.66 2.48 -3.34
C SER A 269 4.02 1.94 -3.76
N SER A 270 4.07 1.19 -4.87
CA SER A 270 5.30 0.59 -5.40
C SER A 270 6.07 -0.30 -4.40
N CYS A 271 5.43 -0.79 -3.33
CA CYS A 271 6.06 -1.66 -2.34
C CYS A 271 6.04 -3.14 -2.77
N THR A 272 6.91 -3.94 -2.18
CA THR A 272 6.89 -5.41 -2.26
C THR A 272 6.71 -5.95 -0.86
N ILE A 273 5.60 -6.64 -0.61
CA ILE A 273 5.22 -7.13 0.73
C ILE A 273 4.89 -8.62 0.62
N GLY A 274 5.40 -9.47 1.51
CA GLY A 274 4.94 -10.85 1.61
C GLY A 274 3.45 -10.90 1.93
N GLU A 275 3.06 -10.46 3.12
CA GLU A 275 1.65 -10.43 3.53
C GLU A 275 1.20 -9.05 4.02
N LEU A 276 0.08 -8.52 3.52
CA LEU A 276 -0.55 -7.30 4.05
C LEU A 276 -1.83 -7.64 4.80
N TRP A 277 -1.89 -7.33 6.09
CA TRP A 277 -3.03 -7.64 6.96
C TRP A 277 -3.72 -6.37 7.47
N LEU A 278 -4.89 -6.07 6.89
CA LEU A 278 -5.81 -5.00 7.26
C LEU A 278 -7.12 -5.61 7.77
N ARG A 279 -7.25 -5.78 9.09
CA ARG A 279 -8.38 -6.48 9.71
C ARG A 279 -8.76 -5.99 11.10
N LYS A 280 -10.00 -6.25 11.51
CA LYS A 280 -10.55 -6.08 12.86
C LYS A 280 -10.42 -4.67 13.46
N GLY A 281 -10.33 -3.63 12.62
CA GLY A 281 -10.31 -2.23 13.04
C GLY A 281 -11.52 -1.45 12.50
N PRO A 282 -11.63 -0.16 12.84
CA PRO A 282 -12.59 0.74 12.19
C PRO A 282 -12.19 1.04 10.73
N PRO A 283 -13.13 1.52 9.90
CA PRO A 283 -12.79 2.04 8.58
C PRO A 283 -11.77 3.18 8.69
N MET A 284 -10.84 3.22 7.75
CA MET A 284 -9.81 4.27 7.69
C MET A 284 -10.45 5.62 7.36
N ASP A 285 -10.03 6.68 8.04
CA ASP A 285 -10.45 8.05 7.76
C ASP A 285 -9.43 8.71 6.83
N GLY A 286 -9.69 8.72 5.52
CA GLY A 286 -8.74 9.10 4.48
C GLY A 286 -8.51 7.96 3.48
N ALA A 287 -7.82 8.22 2.37
CA ALA A 287 -7.69 7.23 1.30
C ALA A 287 -6.71 6.08 1.61
N LEU A 288 -6.83 4.96 0.91
CA LEU A 288 -5.86 3.85 0.89
C LEU A 288 -5.20 3.77 -0.48
N ASN A 289 -3.88 3.94 -0.54
CA ASN A 289 -3.12 3.87 -1.79
C ASN A 289 -2.21 2.63 -1.82
N LEU A 290 -2.54 1.69 -2.71
CA LEU A 290 -1.79 0.47 -2.99
C LEU A 290 -1.28 0.42 -4.45
N ARG A 291 -1.16 1.58 -5.11
CA ARG A 291 -0.78 1.64 -6.53
C ARG A 291 0.57 0.97 -6.77
N ARG A 292 0.67 0.10 -7.78
CA ARG A 292 1.88 -0.64 -8.18
C ARG A 292 2.49 -1.50 -7.06
N ALA A 293 1.73 -1.80 -6.01
CA ALA A 293 2.19 -2.69 -4.96
C ALA A 293 2.16 -4.14 -5.43
N GLN A 294 3.12 -4.93 -4.96
CA GLN A 294 3.20 -6.37 -5.18
C GLN A 294 3.08 -7.06 -3.82
N ILE A 295 1.99 -7.80 -3.63
CA ILE A 295 1.66 -8.40 -2.33
C ILE A 295 1.38 -9.89 -2.52
N GLU A 296 2.08 -10.80 -1.85
CA GLU A 296 1.77 -12.22 -2.02
C GLU A 296 0.37 -12.56 -1.46
N VAL A 297 0.14 -12.23 -0.20
CA VAL A 297 -1.16 -12.44 0.45
C VAL A 297 -1.74 -11.10 0.91
N LEU A 298 -2.83 -10.69 0.29
CA LEU A 298 -3.60 -9.52 0.72
C LEU A 298 -4.74 -9.96 1.62
N PHE A 299 -4.60 -9.79 2.93
CA PHE A 299 -5.68 -9.91 3.89
C PHE A 299 -6.32 -8.54 4.10
N LEU A 300 -7.48 -8.31 3.51
CA LEU A 300 -8.17 -7.02 3.54
C LEU A 300 -9.63 -7.25 3.91
N GLU A 301 -10.09 -6.80 5.07
CA GLU A 301 -11.51 -6.86 5.43
C GLU A 301 -12.28 -5.69 4.81
N PRO A 302 -13.44 -5.92 4.16
CA PRO A 302 -14.24 -4.85 3.55
C PRO A 302 -14.64 -3.73 4.53
N GLU A 303 -14.76 -4.04 5.81
CA GLU A 303 -15.15 -3.12 6.88
C GLU A 303 -14.05 -2.09 7.21
N MET A 304 -12.78 -2.43 6.92
CA MET A 304 -11.63 -1.54 7.08
C MET A 304 -11.48 -0.53 5.93
N LEU A 305 -12.12 -0.80 4.79
CA LEU A 305 -11.91 -0.02 3.58
C LEU A 305 -12.41 1.42 3.74
N PRO A 306 -11.59 2.42 3.38
CA PRO A 306 -12.05 3.79 3.32
C PRO A 306 -13.04 4.03 2.16
N THR A 307 -13.52 5.26 2.08
CA THR A 307 -14.40 5.74 1.00
C THR A 307 -13.67 5.85 -0.34
N GLU A 308 -12.36 6.10 -0.32
CA GLU A 308 -11.52 6.26 -1.51
C GLU A 308 -10.32 5.34 -1.45
N VAL A 309 -10.07 4.61 -2.53
CA VAL A 309 -8.90 3.72 -2.67
C VAL A 309 -8.17 4.00 -3.97
N PHE A 310 -6.91 3.57 -4.07
CA PHE A 310 -6.15 3.62 -5.30
C PHE A 310 -5.44 2.28 -5.52
N LEU A 311 -5.95 1.49 -6.47
CA LEU A 311 -5.53 0.11 -6.70
C LEU A 311 -4.88 -0.10 -8.08
N GLY A 312 -4.51 0.99 -8.76
CA GLY A 312 -3.84 0.95 -10.06
C GLY A 312 -2.60 0.06 -10.06
N ASP A 313 -2.56 -0.93 -10.94
CA ASP A 313 -1.46 -1.91 -11.08
C ASP A 313 -1.10 -2.68 -9.79
N LEU A 314 -2.05 -2.82 -8.85
CA LEU A 314 -1.90 -3.68 -7.69
C LEU A 314 -1.91 -5.16 -8.12
N VAL A 315 -0.87 -5.90 -7.73
CA VAL A 315 -0.76 -7.34 -7.98
C VAL A 315 -0.78 -8.09 -6.65
N TYR A 316 -1.62 -9.14 -6.58
CA TYR A 316 -1.62 -10.07 -5.45
C TYR A 316 -1.92 -11.52 -5.79
N THR A 317 -1.29 -12.45 -5.07
CA THR A 317 -1.46 -13.89 -5.31
C THR A 317 -2.73 -14.43 -4.67
N SER A 318 -3.04 -14.00 -3.45
CA SER A 318 -4.22 -14.42 -2.69
C SER A 318 -4.93 -13.21 -2.08
N LEU A 319 -6.27 -13.26 -2.04
CA LEU A 319 -7.11 -12.27 -1.38
C LEU A 319 -7.93 -12.96 -0.27
N THR A 320 -7.73 -12.53 0.97
CA THR A 320 -8.35 -13.09 2.17
C THR A 320 -9.05 -11.97 2.97
N PRO A 321 -10.11 -12.24 3.74
CA PRO A 321 -10.94 -13.44 3.71
C PRO A 321 -11.65 -13.59 2.35
N HIS A 322 -11.93 -14.84 1.98
CA HIS A 322 -12.83 -15.14 0.88
C HIS A 322 -14.24 -14.69 1.28
N VAL A 323 -14.81 -13.77 0.51
CA VAL A 323 -16.17 -13.27 0.67
C VAL A 323 -16.84 -13.24 -0.70
N PRO A 324 -18.16 -13.19 -0.80
CA PRO A 324 -18.85 -13.08 -2.08
C PRO A 324 -18.46 -11.84 -2.89
N ALA A 325 -18.47 -11.95 -4.22
CA ALA A 325 -18.00 -10.90 -5.12
C ALA A 325 -18.73 -9.55 -4.95
N ASP A 326 -20.02 -9.57 -4.64
CA ASP A 326 -20.85 -8.40 -4.37
C ASP A 326 -20.38 -7.59 -3.16
N HIS A 327 -19.78 -8.24 -2.16
CA HIS A 327 -19.17 -7.55 -1.02
C HIS A 327 -17.79 -6.96 -1.37
N ARG A 328 -17.09 -7.48 -2.39
CA ARG A 328 -15.77 -6.98 -2.83
C ARG A 328 -15.84 -5.92 -3.92
N LEU A 329 -16.81 -5.98 -4.82
CA LEU A 329 -16.93 -5.05 -5.93
C LEU A 329 -16.98 -3.57 -5.52
N PRO A 330 -17.63 -3.17 -4.40
CA PRO A 330 -17.60 -1.78 -3.92
C PRO A 330 -16.18 -1.24 -3.72
N MET A 331 -15.22 -2.10 -3.35
CA MET A 331 -13.80 -1.71 -3.25
C MET A 331 -13.27 -1.16 -4.57
N LEU A 332 -13.60 -1.78 -5.70
CA LEU A 332 -13.15 -1.36 -7.03
C LEU A 332 -13.94 -0.15 -7.56
N GLU A 333 -15.15 0.08 -7.04
CA GLU A 333 -15.97 1.23 -7.43
C GLU A 333 -15.57 2.52 -6.69
N ARG A 334 -14.92 2.37 -5.53
CA ARG A 334 -14.32 3.44 -4.72
C ARG A 334 -12.95 3.89 -5.21
N ASP A 335 -12.47 3.35 -6.34
CA ASP A 335 -11.16 3.74 -6.86
C ASP A 335 -11.20 5.19 -7.38
N GLY A 336 -10.33 6.05 -6.83
CA GLY A 336 -10.26 7.46 -7.20
C GLY A 336 -9.79 7.69 -8.65
N ASP A 337 -9.12 6.71 -9.27
CA ASP A 337 -8.76 6.74 -10.70
C ASP A 337 -9.94 6.36 -11.62
N GLY A 338 -11.12 6.10 -11.06
CA GLY A 338 -12.36 5.87 -11.78
C GLY A 338 -12.53 4.42 -12.24
N TYR A 339 -12.28 4.13 -13.53
CA TYR A 339 -12.38 2.77 -14.05
C TYR A 339 -11.00 2.21 -14.34
N VAL A 340 -10.56 1.29 -13.47
CA VAL A 340 -9.26 0.62 -13.56
C VAL A 340 -9.46 -0.83 -14.02
N PRO A 341 -9.33 -1.16 -15.32
CA PRO A 341 -9.65 -2.50 -15.84
C PRO A 341 -8.81 -3.62 -15.22
N HIS A 342 -7.55 -3.31 -14.89
CA HIS A 342 -6.59 -4.26 -14.32
C HIS A 342 -7.05 -4.78 -12.95
N ALA A 343 -7.60 -3.92 -12.09
CA ALA A 343 -8.05 -4.31 -10.74
C ALA A 343 -9.19 -5.33 -10.78
N TYR A 344 -10.08 -5.25 -11.78
CA TYR A 344 -11.13 -6.27 -12.01
C TYR A 344 -10.55 -7.60 -12.49
N GLU A 345 -9.54 -7.58 -13.35
CA GLU A 345 -8.85 -8.81 -13.79
C GLU A 345 -8.13 -9.49 -12.62
N GLN A 346 -7.43 -8.71 -11.80
CA GLN A 346 -6.73 -9.23 -10.63
C GLN A 346 -7.70 -9.88 -9.63
N LEU A 347 -8.83 -9.23 -9.34
CA LEU A 347 -9.86 -9.79 -8.47
C LEU A 347 -10.49 -11.06 -9.07
N SER A 348 -10.77 -11.07 -10.37
CA SER A 348 -11.29 -12.26 -11.07
C SER A 348 -10.31 -13.43 -11.00
N ALA A 349 -9.01 -13.17 -11.20
CA ALA A 349 -7.95 -14.18 -11.11
C ALA A 349 -7.84 -14.76 -9.70
N ALA A 350 -7.93 -13.92 -8.67
CA ALA A 350 -7.90 -14.37 -7.28
C ALA A 350 -9.07 -15.31 -6.94
N TYR A 351 -10.30 -15.00 -7.38
CA TYR A 351 -11.45 -15.90 -7.16
C TYR A 351 -11.30 -17.25 -7.88
N ARG A 352 -10.83 -17.25 -9.13
CA ARG A 352 -10.57 -18.51 -9.86
C ARG A 352 -9.54 -19.38 -9.16
N ARG A 353 -8.50 -18.77 -8.60
CA ARG A 353 -7.44 -19.50 -7.89
C ARG A 353 -7.95 -20.23 -6.65
N VAL A 354 -8.95 -19.67 -5.97
CA VAL A 354 -9.62 -20.32 -4.81
C VAL A 354 -10.71 -21.31 -5.26
N GLY A 355 -11.01 -21.40 -6.57
CA GLY A 355 -12.00 -22.30 -7.14
C GLY A 355 -13.42 -21.72 -7.24
N ASP A 356 -13.60 -20.42 -6.98
CA ASP A 356 -14.90 -19.74 -7.11
C ASP A 356 -15.07 -19.10 -8.50
N ASP A 357 -15.35 -19.95 -9.48
CA ASP A 357 -15.61 -19.51 -10.86
C ASP A 357 -16.88 -18.65 -10.97
N HIS A 358 -17.84 -18.81 -10.06
CA HIS A 358 -19.08 -18.03 -10.06
C HIS A 358 -18.79 -16.58 -9.68
N ALA A 359 -18.08 -16.33 -8.58
CA ALA A 359 -17.64 -15.00 -8.19
C ALA A 359 -16.74 -14.37 -9.27
N ALA A 360 -15.83 -15.14 -9.87
CA ALA A 360 -14.99 -14.66 -10.95
C ALA A 360 -15.79 -14.17 -12.17
N ARG A 361 -16.87 -14.87 -12.54
CA ARG A 361 -17.80 -14.43 -13.61
C ARG A 361 -18.57 -13.17 -13.22
N LEU A 362 -19.02 -13.06 -11.97
CA LEU A 362 -19.71 -11.86 -11.48
C LEU A 362 -18.81 -10.62 -11.56
N VAL A 363 -17.52 -10.75 -11.21
CA VAL A 363 -16.54 -9.66 -11.33
C VAL A 363 -16.36 -9.23 -12.79
N GLN A 364 -16.26 -10.17 -13.72
CA GLN A 364 -16.14 -9.87 -15.16
C GLN A 364 -17.41 -9.20 -15.72
N LEU A 365 -18.60 -9.64 -15.26
CA LEU A 365 -19.85 -8.99 -15.62
C LEU A 365 -19.91 -7.55 -15.09
N ALA A 366 -19.45 -7.32 -13.85
CA ALA A 366 -19.35 -5.98 -13.27
C ALA A 366 -18.38 -5.09 -14.06
N LYS A 367 -17.21 -5.63 -14.46
CA LYS A 367 -16.25 -4.96 -15.35
C LYS A 367 -16.93 -4.48 -16.65
N GLN A 368 -17.67 -5.36 -17.33
CA GLN A 368 -18.40 -5.00 -18.57
C GLN A 368 -19.52 -3.98 -18.33
N ARG A 369 -20.24 -4.05 -17.21
CA ARG A 369 -21.27 -3.06 -16.84
C ARG A 369 -20.64 -1.68 -16.62
N ARG A 370 -19.50 -1.61 -15.91
CA ARG A 370 -18.78 -0.35 -15.66
C ARG A 370 -18.25 0.25 -16.97
N LEU A 371 -17.64 -0.57 -17.83
CA LEU A 371 -17.19 -0.15 -19.17
C LEU A 371 -18.32 0.44 -20.03
N ARG A 372 -19.53 -0.12 -19.96
CA ARG A 372 -20.70 0.40 -20.70
C ARG A 372 -21.20 1.74 -20.16
N ARG A 373 -21.08 1.96 -18.85
CA ARG A 373 -21.44 3.23 -18.21
C ARG A 373 -20.43 4.33 -18.54
N THR A 374 -19.15 4.00 -18.71
CA THR A 374 -18.10 4.96 -19.12
C THR A 374 -18.09 5.25 -20.63
N ARG A 375 -18.74 4.42 -21.46
CA ARG A 375 -18.84 4.64 -22.91
C ARG A 375 -19.99 5.60 -23.27
N ALA A 376 -19.72 6.50 -24.22
CA ALA A 376 -20.67 7.50 -24.69
C ALA A 376 -21.93 6.88 -25.35
N TRP A 377 -23.00 7.66 -25.37
CA TRP A 377 -24.36 7.23 -25.73
C TRP A 377 -24.47 6.56 -27.11
N TYR A 378 -23.65 6.96 -28.08
CA TYR A 378 -23.64 6.39 -29.44
C TYR A 378 -23.23 4.91 -29.48
N GLY A 379 -22.38 4.45 -28.56
CA GLY A 379 -22.00 3.05 -28.46
C GLY A 379 -23.11 2.15 -27.90
N ARG A 380 -24.05 2.71 -27.11
CA ARG A 380 -25.21 1.97 -26.60
C ARG A 380 -26.28 1.81 -27.66
N LEU A 381 -26.53 2.85 -28.46
CA LEU A 381 -27.45 2.80 -29.60
C LEU A 381 -26.98 1.75 -30.62
N TRP A 382 -25.68 1.75 -30.95
CA TRP A 382 -25.08 0.74 -31.82
C TRP A 382 -25.14 -0.68 -31.23
N GLY A 383 -25.00 -0.81 -29.90
CA GLY A 383 -25.17 -2.07 -29.18
C GLY A 383 -26.59 -2.64 -29.26
N TYR A 384 -27.62 -1.79 -29.18
CA TYR A 384 -29.02 -2.22 -29.37
C TYR A 384 -29.31 -2.64 -30.82
N VAL A 385 -28.74 -1.92 -31.80
CA VAL A 385 -28.84 -2.30 -33.21
C VAL A 385 -28.13 -3.64 -33.46
N GLN A 386 -26.96 -3.86 -32.86
CA GLN A 386 -26.25 -5.16 -32.92
C GLN A 386 -26.99 -6.30 -32.21
N ASP A 387 -27.62 -6.05 -31.06
CA ASP A 387 -28.41 -7.08 -30.35
C ASP A 387 -29.68 -7.46 -31.12
N ALA A 388 -30.30 -6.50 -31.82
CA ALA A 388 -31.47 -6.74 -32.67
C ALA A 388 -31.13 -7.48 -33.97
N THR A 389 -29.95 -7.24 -34.55
CA THR A 389 -29.57 -7.78 -35.88
C THR A 389 -28.65 -8.99 -35.83
N VAL A 390 -27.67 -9.04 -34.91
CA VAL A 390 -26.57 -10.01 -34.95
C VAL A 390 -26.40 -10.83 -33.67
N GLY A 391 -26.87 -10.34 -32.51
CA GLY A 391 -26.83 -11.10 -31.24
C GLY A 391 -25.46 -11.74 -30.98
N TYR A 392 -24.43 -10.93 -30.75
CA TYR A 392 -23.07 -11.35 -30.33
C TYR A 392 -22.56 -12.68 -30.94
N GLY A 393 -22.68 -12.88 -32.26
CA GLY A 393 -21.94 -13.95 -32.96
C GLY A 393 -22.18 -15.40 -32.48
N PHE A 394 -23.23 -15.66 -31.70
CA PHE A 394 -23.53 -17.00 -31.16
C PHE A 394 -24.89 -17.57 -31.61
N HIS A 395 -25.69 -16.83 -32.39
CA HIS A 395 -26.98 -17.34 -32.91
C HIS A 395 -27.17 -17.06 -34.42
N PRO A 396 -26.47 -17.78 -35.32
CA PRO A 396 -26.69 -17.67 -36.78
C PRO A 396 -28.16 -17.91 -37.19
N LEU A 397 -28.91 -18.65 -36.37
CA LEU A 397 -30.35 -18.89 -36.54
C LEU A 397 -31.20 -17.61 -36.58
N ARG A 398 -30.82 -16.52 -35.89
CA ARG A 398 -31.62 -15.27 -35.91
C ARG A 398 -31.47 -14.50 -37.21
N ALA A 399 -30.27 -14.45 -37.78
CA ALA A 399 -30.03 -13.87 -39.10
C ALA A 399 -30.79 -14.67 -40.19
N ALA A 400 -30.86 -16.00 -40.05
CA ALA A 400 -31.68 -16.84 -40.93
C ALA A 400 -33.19 -16.54 -40.80
N VAL A 401 -33.71 -16.32 -39.58
CA VAL A 401 -35.12 -15.92 -39.38
C VAL A 401 -35.42 -14.56 -40.02
N TRP A 402 -34.49 -13.59 -39.94
CA TRP A 402 -34.64 -12.30 -40.59
C TRP A 402 -34.60 -12.41 -42.12
N LEU A 403 -33.67 -13.20 -42.68
CA LEU A 403 -33.63 -13.49 -44.12
C LEU A 403 -34.92 -14.16 -44.61
N LEU A 404 -35.45 -15.14 -43.85
CA LEU A 404 -36.73 -15.79 -44.18
C LEU A 404 -37.91 -14.83 -44.08
N SER A 405 -37.91 -13.92 -43.10
CA SER A 405 -38.96 -12.91 -42.96
C SER A 405 -38.94 -11.90 -44.11
N LEU A 406 -37.76 -11.41 -44.49
CA LEU A 406 -37.60 -10.52 -45.65
C LEU A 406 -37.96 -11.21 -46.95
N LEU A 407 -37.59 -12.49 -47.09
CA LEU A 407 -37.99 -13.32 -48.23
C LEU A 407 -39.51 -13.43 -48.32
N ALA A 408 -40.19 -13.70 -47.21
CA ALA A 408 -41.65 -13.78 -47.18
C ALA A 408 -42.32 -12.44 -47.54
N VAL A 409 -41.82 -11.33 -46.98
CA VAL A 409 -42.35 -9.99 -47.26
C VAL A 409 -42.14 -9.58 -48.72
N GLY A 410 -40.94 -9.78 -49.27
CA GLY A 410 -40.66 -9.50 -50.67
C GLY A 410 -41.48 -10.41 -51.61
N SER A 411 -41.56 -11.70 -51.31
CA SER A 411 -42.36 -12.65 -52.11
C SER A 411 -43.84 -12.28 -52.12
N LEU A 412 -44.37 -11.81 -50.99
CA LEU A 412 -45.75 -11.35 -50.91
C LEU A 412 -45.94 -10.02 -51.66
N ALA A 413 -45.03 -9.05 -51.49
CA ALA A 413 -45.10 -7.75 -52.15
C ALA A 413 -45.04 -7.89 -53.68
N TYR A 414 -44.06 -8.63 -54.20
CA TYR A 414 -43.89 -8.85 -55.63
C TYR A 414 -44.84 -9.90 -56.20
N GLY A 415 -45.42 -10.76 -55.37
CA GLY A 415 -46.51 -11.66 -55.78
C GLY A 415 -47.86 -10.96 -55.89
N LEU A 416 -48.07 -9.88 -55.13
CA LEU A 416 -49.27 -9.03 -55.26
C LEU A 416 -49.11 -8.01 -56.39
N HIS A 417 -47.89 -7.51 -56.62
CA HIS A 417 -47.59 -6.52 -57.66
C HIS A 417 -46.38 -6.98 -58.48
N HIS A 418 -46.68 -7.61 -59.61
CA HIS A 418 -45.66 -8.17 -60.48
C HIS A 418 -44.87 -7.03 -61.16
N PRO A 419 -43.53 -7.00 -61.04
CA PRO A 419 -42.71 -6.04 -61.77
C PRO A 419 -42.84 -6.28 -63.28
N PRO A 420 -42.87 -5.22 -64.11
CA PRO A 420 -42.89 -5.37 -65.56
C PRO A 420 -41.59 -6.02 -66.08
N ALA A 421 -41.75 -6.88 -67.09
CA ALA A 421 -40.62 -7.47 -67.79
C ALA A 421 -39.89 -6.41 -68.64
N LEU A 422 -38.57 -6.35 -68.54
CA LEU A 422 -37.72 -5.44 -69.32
C LEU A 422 -37.75 -5.77 -70.83
N LYS A 423 -37.87 -7.06 -71.18
CA LYS A 423 -38.02 -7.57 -72.55
C LYS A 423 -39.14 -8.63 -72.62
N PRO A 424 -40.36 -8.29 -73.07
CA PRO A 424 -41.51 -9.19 -73.00
C PRO A 424 -41.38 -10.51 -73.79
N SER A 425 -40.54 -10.55 -74.82
CA SER A 425 -40.36 -11.72 -75.69
C SER A 425 -39.27 -12.70 -75.22
N GLU A 426 -38.46 -12.32 -74.24
CA GLU A 426 -37.30 -13.11 -73.76
C GLU A 426 -37.33 -13.37 -72.24
N ALA A 427 -38.31 -12.80 -71.52
CA ALA A 427 -38.37 -12.90 -70.07
C ALA A 427 -38.82 -14.30 -69.61
N PRO A 428 -38.15 -14.92 -68.62
CA PRO A 428 -38.58 -16.17 -68.02
C PRO A 428 -39.91 -15.99 -67.27
N HIS A 429 -40.59 -17.09 -66.95
CA HIS A 429 -41.80 -17.02 -66.12
C HIS A 429 -41.48 -16.36 -64.77
N PHE A 430 -42.23 -15.33 -64.42
CA PHE A 430 -42.01 -14.59 -63.18
C PHE A 430 -42.32 -15.45 -61.96
N ASN A 431 -41.37 -15.54 -61.03
CA ASN A 431 -41.60 -16.18 -59.74
C ASN A 431 -41.19 -15.22 -58.60
N PRO A 432 -42.13 -14.75 -57.77
CA PRO A 432 -41.86 -13.73 -56.77
C PRO A 432 -40.89 -14.19 -55.67
N VAL A 433 -40.82 -15.51 -55.40
CA VAL A 433 -39.89 -16.08 -54.42
C VAL A 433 -38.47 -16.05 -54.95
N PHE A 434 -38.24 -16.51 -56.18
CA PHE A 434 -36.92 -16.51 -56.79
C PHE A 434 -36.44 -15.09 -57.12
N TYR A 435 -37.35 -14.19 -57.50
CA TYR A 435 -37.05 -12.78 -57.67
C TYR A 435 -36.60 -12.13 -56.35
N THR A 436 -37.29 -12.42 -55.24
CA THR A 436 -36.88 -11.91 -53.92
C THR A 436 -35.59 -12.55 -53.42
N LEU A 437 -35.34 -13.83 -53.75
CA LEU A 437 -34.07 -14.50 -53.46
C LEU A 437 -32.90 -13.86 -54.19
N ASP A 438 -33.06 -13.51 -55.48
CA ASP A 438 -32.03 -12.80 -56.26
C ASP A 438 -31.66 -11.47 -55.58
N LEU A 439 -32.68 -10.71 -55.16
CA LEU A 439 -32.45 -9.45 -54.46
C LEU A 439 -31.74 -9.63 -53.11
N LEU A 440 -32.00 -10.72 -52.37
CA LEU A 440 -31.44 -10.95 -51.03
C LEU A 440 -30.07 -11.63 -51.03
N LEU A 441 -29.76 -12.44 -52.05
CA LEU A 441 -28.58 -13.30 -52.10
C LEU A 441 -27.57 -12.81 -53.14
N PRO A 442 -26.53 -12.06 -52.75
CA PRO A 442 -25.65 -11.38 -53.70
C PRO A 442 -24.74 -12.29 -54.54
N VAL A 443 -24.67 -13.58 -54.21
CA VAL A 443 -23.75 -14.55 -54.83
C VAL A 443 -24.48 -15.48 -55.80
N ILE A 444 -25.80 -15.63 -55.65
CA ILE A 444 -26.61 -16.58 -56.43
C ILE A 444 -27.64 -15.78 -57.20
N SER A 445 -27.54 -15.81 -58.54
CA SER A 445 -28.56 -15.24 -59.42
C SER A 445 -29.33 -16.39 -60.09
N PHE A 446 -30.65 -16.35 -59.96
CA PHE A 446 -31.62 -17.21 -60.63
C PHE A 446 -32.17 -16.55 -61.90
N GLY A 447 -31.64 -15.39 -62.30
CA GLY A 447 -31.94 -14.69 -63.56
C GLY A 447 -33.29 -13.96 -63.59
N GLN A 448 -33.94 -13.76 -62.43
CA GLN A 448 -35.20 -13.03 -62.33
C GLN A 448 -34.96 -11.53 -62.12
N GLU A 449 -33.98 -11.13 -61.29
CA GLU A 449 -33.66 -9.70 -61.07
C GLU A 449 -33.32 -8.98 -62.38
N GLU A 450 -32.52 -9.59 -63.25
CA GLU A 450 -32.08 -8.98 -64.51
C GLU A 450 -33.20 -8.87 -65.57
N ALA A 451 -34.27 -9.67 -65.42
CA ALA A 451 -35.36 -9.74 -66.39
C ALA A 451 -36.54 -8.80 -66.05
N PHE A 452 -36.66 -8.37 -64.80
CA PHE A 452 -37.82 -7.63 -64.30
C PHE A 452 -37.39 -6.37 -63.54
N ALA A 453 -37.95 -5.21 -63.89
CA ALA A 453 -37.64 -3.95 -63.24
C ALA A 453 -38.86 -3.44 -62.44
N PRO A 454 -38.80 -3.38 -61.10
CA PRO A 454 -39.89 -2.84 -60.30
C PRO A 454 -39.88 -1.32 -60.35
N ASP A 455 -41.07 -0.72 -60.43
CA ASP A 455 -41.24 0.74 -60.48
C ASP A 455 -41.83 1.32 -59.17
N GLY A 456 -41.56 2.59 -58.93
CA GLY A 456 -42.13 3.34 -57.81
C GLY A 456 -41.66 2.83 -56.44
N TRP A 457 -42.59 2.64 -55.51
CA TRP A 457 -42.26 2.18 -54.14
C TRP A 457 -41.60 0.80 -54.11
N TYR A 458 -41.95 -0.09 -55.05
CA TYR A 458 -41.40 -1.44 -55.15
C TYR A 458 -39.92 -1.44 -55.56
N GLN A 459 -39.44 -0.38 -56.20
CA GLN A 459 -38.03 -0.17 -56.49
C GLN A 459 -37.23 0.14 -55.22
N TYR A 460 -37.75 1.01 -54.35
CA TYR A 460 -37.14 1.30 -53.06
C TYR A 460 -37.14 0.08 -52.14
N LEU A 461 -38.20 -0.73 -52.18
CA LEU A 461 -38.24 -2.03 -51.50
C LEU A 461 -37.14 -2.97 -52.03
N ALA A 462 -36.90 -3.01 -53.34
CA ALA A 462 -35.84 -3.83 -53.93
C ALA A 462 -34.46 -3.38 -53.43
N TYR A 463 -34.19 -2.07 -53.44
CA TYR A 463 -32.93 -1.54 -52.89
C TYR A 463 -32.75 -1.84 -51.40
N ALA A 464 -33.82 -1.75 -50.61
CA ALA A 464 -33.77 -2.09 -49.19
C ALA A 464 -33.49 -3.59 -48.97
N LEU A 465 -34.11 -4.47 -49.76
CA LEU A 465 -33.86 -5.92 -49.73
C LEU A 465 -32.41 -6.23 -50.12
N ILE A 466 -31.89 -5.62 -51.19
CA ILE A 466 -30.48 -5.78 -51.61
C ILE A 466 -29.53 -5.36 -50.48
N ILE A 467 -29.62 -4.13 -50.00
CA ILE A 467 -28.69 -3.62 -48.97
C ILE A 467 -28.75 -4.47 -47.71
N THR A 468 -29.95 -4.84 -47.26
CA THR A 468 -30.12 -5.66 -46.05
C THR A 468 -29.66 -7.09 -46.26
N GLY A 469 -29.88 -7.66 -47.45
CA GLY A 469 -29.40 -8.97 -47.89
C GLY A 469 -27.88 -9.07 -47.83
N TRP A 470 -27.16 -8.08 -48.37
CA TRP A 470 -25.70 -8.00 -48.29
C TRP A 470 -25.18 -8.00 -46.84
N ILE A 471 -25.81 -7.22 -45.95
CA ILE A 471 -25.43 -7.13 -44.52
C ILE A 471 -25.69 -8.45 -43.78
N LEU A 472 -26.85 -9.09 -44.02
CA LEU A 472 -27.22 -10.34 -43.35
C LEU A 472 -26.42 -11.53 -43.90
N ALA A 473 -26.21 -11.63 -45.22
CA ALA A 473 -25.46 -12.70 -45.85
C ALA A 473 -24.00 -12.71 -45.38
N THR A 474 -23.34 -11.54 -45.31
CA THR A 474 -21.97 -11.42 -44.76
C THR A 474 -21.90 -11.84 -43.29
N THR A 475 -22.94 -11.54 -42.50
CA THR A 475 -23.04 -11.98 -41.10
C THR A 475 -23.17 -13.50 -40.97
N VAL A 476 -24.03 -14.13 -41.79
CA VAL A 476 -24.23 -15.59 -41.78
C VAL A 476 -22.95 -16.31 -42.20
N VAL A 477 -22.31 -15.90 -43.29
CA VAL A 477 -21.05 -16.49 -43.77
C VAL A 477 -19.97 -16.38 -42.68
N THR A 478 -19.78 -15.19 -42.11
CA THR A 478 -18.79 -14.97 -41.03
C THR A 478 -19.08 -15.83 -39.79
N GLY A 479 -20.36 -16.02 -39.47
CA GLY A 479 -20.80 -16.89 -38.38
C GLY A 479 -20.45 -18.36 -38.62
N VAL A 480 -20.76 -18.88 -39.81
CA VAL A 480 -20.49 -20.28 -40.20
C VAL A 480 -18.99 -20.57 -40.26
N THR A 481 -18.18 -19.67 -40.82
CA THR A 481 -16.72 -19.86 -40.90
C THR A 481 -16.07 -19.91 -39.50
N ARG A 482 -16.58 -19.15 -38.53
CA ARG A 482 -16.10 -19.18 -37.14
C ARG A 482 -16.52 -20.42 -36.35
N THR A 483 -17.62 -21.06 -36.71
CA THR A 483 -18.04 -22.32 -36.09
C THR A 483 -17.27 -23.52 -36.65
N VAL A 484 -16.91 -23.48 -37.95
CA VAL A 484 -16.13 -24.53 -38.61
C VAL A 484 -14.66 -24.51 -38.18
N SER A 485 -14.08 -23.34 -37.87
CA SER A 485 -12.70 -23.23 -37.37
C SER A 485 -12.52 -23.57 -35.88
N ARG A 486 -13.58 -24.00 -35.20
CA ARG A 486 -13.61 -24.40 -33.78
C ARG A 486 -13.87 -25.90 -33.57
N GLN A 487 -13.97 -26.67 -34.66
CA GLN A 487 -13.84 -28.13 -34.67
C GLN A 487 -12.47 -28.49 -35.24
#